data_AF-A0A7V5L2E3-F1
#
_entry.id   AF-A0A7V5L2E3-F1
#
_cell.length_a   1.000
_cell.length_b   1.000
_cell.length_c   1.000
_cell.angle_alpha   90.00
_cell.angle_beta   90.00
_cell.angle_gamma   90.00
#
_symmetry.space_group_name_H-M   'P 1'
#
loop_
_entity.id
_entity.type
_entity.pdbx_description
1 polymer ?
#
loop_
_entity_poly.entity_id
_entity_poly.type
_entity_poly.pdbx_seq_one_letter_code
_entity_poly.pdbx_strand_id
1 'polypeptide(L)' 'SFGVVRGSELTIEACSMGKQTMEILVDGTLIGLRGEEAKQIEVEKI' A
#
# COMPACT_ATOMS: atom_id res chain seq x y z
N SER A 1 12.04 -7.78 1.63
CA SER A 1 10.57 -7.96 1.53
C SER A 1 9.92 -6.73 2.16
N PHE A 2 8.79 -6.26 1.64
CA PHE A 2 8.10 -5.05 2.13
C PHE A 2 7.31 -5.26 3.44
N GLY A 3 7.40 -6.42 4.08
CA GLY A 3 6.67 -6.73 5.32
C GLY A 3 5.16 -6.93 5.16
N VAL A 4 4.60 -6.64 3.98
CA VAL A 4 3.18 -6.88 3.68
C VAL A 4 2.94 -8.37 3.43
N VAL A 5 1.99 -8.95 4.16
CA VAL A 5 1.57 -10.34 4.01
C VAL A 5 0.09 -10.41 3.63
N ARG A 6 -0.33 -11.54 3.03
CA ARG A 6 -1.75 -11.74 2.68
C ARG A 6 -2.59 -11.79 3.96
N GLY A 7 -3.73 -11.10 3.93
CA GLY A 7 -4.64 -11.00 5.07
C GLY A 7 -4.30 -9.88 6.05
N SER A 8 -3.22 -9.11 5.82
CA SER A 8 -2.99 -7.88 6.58
C SER A 8 -4.05 -6.84 6.25
N GLU A 9 -4.57 -6.18 7.28
CA GLU A 9 -5.34 -4.95 7.13
C GLU A 9 -4.37 -3.79 6.92
N LEU A 10 -4.75 -2.87 6.04
CA LEU A 10 -3.95 -1.70 5.71
C LEU A 10 -4.83 -0.48 5.50
N THR A 11 -4.25 0.69 5.75
CA THR A 11 -4.89 1.98 5.47
C THR A 11 -4.08 2.73 4.43
N ILE A 12 -4.76 3.43 3.53
CA ILE A 12 -4.11 4.35 2.58
C ILE A 12 -4.06 5.73 3.22
N GLU A 13 -2.85 6.20 3.52
CA GLU A 13 -2.63 7.52 4.14
C GLU A 13 -2.50 8.62 3.08
N ALA A 14 -1.83 8.33 1.96
CA ALA A 14 -1.66 9.29 0.88
C ALA A 14 -1.52 8.61 -0.49
N CYS A 15 -1.98 9.31 -1.54
CA CYS A 15 -1.80 8.92 -2.94
C CYS A 15 -1.36 10.12 -3.78
N SER A 16 -0.25 9.98 -4.49
CA SER A 16 0.21 10.95 -5.48
C SER A 16 -0.08 10.43 -6.88
N MET A 17 -1.12 11.00 -7.51
CA MET A 17 -1.50 10.62 -8.88
C MET A 17 -0.43 11.03 -9.90
N GLY A 18 0.23 12.18 -9.71
CA GLY A 18 1.27 12.66 -10.62
C GLY A 18 2.54 11.80 -10.59
N LYS A 19 2.98 11.39 -9.40
CA LYS A 19 4.15 10.52 -9.23
C LYS A 19 3.83 9.03 -9.33
N GLN A 20 2.55 8.67 -9.38
CA GLN A 20 2.06 7.30 -9.27
C GLN A 20 2.69 6.58 -8.07
N THR A 21 2.59 7.20 -6.89
CA THR A 21 3.06 6.61 -5.63
C THR A 21 1.95 6.64 -4.60
N MET A 22 1.92 5.66 -3.72
CA MET A 22 0.99 5.60 -2.59
C MET A 22 1.73 5.31 -1.30
N GLU A 23 1.19 5.78 -0.19
CA GLU A 23 1.67 5.50 1.15
C GLU A 23 0.60 4.68 1.87
N ILE A 24 1.00 3.50 2.33
CA ILE A 24 0.15 2.59 3.09
C ILE A 24 0.69 2.46 4.51
N LEU A 25 -0.22 2.35 5.47
CA LEU A 25 0.09 2.03 6.86
C LEU A 25 -0.30 0.58 7.12
N VAL A 26 0.66 -0.24 7.52
CA VAL A 26 0.47 -1.66 7.86
C VAL A 26 1.16 -1.92 9.19
N ASP A 27 0.44 -2.43 10.19
CA ASP A 27 0.98 -2.74 11.53
C ASP A 27 1.82 -1.59 12.15
N GLY A 28 1.39 -0.34 11.96
CA GLY A 28 2.07 0.86 12.46
C GLY A 28 3.32 1.27 11.68
N THR A 29 3.62 0.60 10.57
CA THR A 29 4.74 0.93 9.67
C THR A 29 4.23 1.59 8.40
N LEU A 30 4.80 2.75 8.06
CA LEU A 30 4.45 3.49 6.86
C LEU A 30 5.34 3.04 5.69
N ILE A 31 4.72 2.59 4.61
CA ILE A 31 5.38 2.00 3.44
C ILE A 31 4.97 2.80 2.20
N GLY A 32 5.96 3.30 1.46
CA GLY A 32 5.76 3.88 0.14
C GLY A 32 5.79 2.81 -0.94
N LEU A 33 4.72 2.72 -1.74
CA LEU A 33 4.62 1.84 -2.90
C LEU A 33 4.59 2.66 -4.19
N ARG A 34 5.27 2.14 -5.22
CA ARG A 34 5.10 2.63 -6.59
C ARG A 34 3.80 2.08 -7.18
N GLY A 35 3.22 2.80 -8.11
CA GLY A 35 1.98 2.42 -8.78
C GLY A 35 2.08 1.08 -9.51
N GLU A 36 3.28 0.71 -9.97
CA GLU A 36 3.52 -0.62 -10.58
C GLU A 36 3.48 -1.76 -9.55
N GLU A 37 3.98 -1.54 -8.34
CA GLU A 37 3.96 -2.52 -7.25
C GLU A 37 2.54 -2.66 -6.69
N ALA A 38 1.85 -1.54 -6.51
CA ALA A 38 0.48 -1.51 -6.00
C ALA A 38 -0.51 -2.26 -6.90
N LYS A 39 -0.32 -2.25 -8.23
CA LYS A 39 -1.15 -3.00 -9.19
C LYS A 39 -1.05 -4.52 -9.02
N GLN A 40 -0.03 -5.03 -8.34
CA GLN A 40 0.18 -6.45 -8.09
C GLN A 40 -0.41 -6.91 -6.75
N ILE A 41 -0.95 -5.99 -5.95
CA ILE A 41 -1.52 -6.28 -4.63
C ILE A 41 -3.04 -6.28 -4.78
N GLU A 42 -3.65 -7.43 -4.47
CA GLU A 42 -5.10 -7.56 -4.38
C GLU A 42 -5.57 -7.10 -2.99
N VAL A 43 -6.63 -6.29 -2.97
CA VAL A 43 -7.22 -5.75 -1.74
C VAL A 43 -8.73 -5.91 -1.78
N GLU A 44 -9.34 -6.09 -0.61
CA GLU A 44 -10.78 -6.05 -0.42
C GLU A 44 -11.13 -4.81 0.41
N LYS A 45 -12.21 -4.12 0.04
CA LYS A 45 -12.67 -2.96 0.79
C LYS A 45 -13.45 -3.43 2.01
N ILE A 46 -13.06 -2.94 3.18
CA ILE A 46 -13.76 -3.13 4.45
C ILE A 46 -14.95 -2.16 4.55
#